data_AF-C1FIG0-F1
#
_entry.id   AF-C1FIG0-F1
#
_cell.length_a   1.000
_cell.length_b   1.000
_cell.length_c   1.000
_cell.angle_alpha   90.00
_cell.angle_beta   90.00
_cell.angle_gamma   90.00
#
_symmetry.space_group_name_H-M   'P 1'
#
loop_
_entity.id
_entity.type
_entity.pdbx_description
1 polymer ?
#
loop_
_entity_poly.entity_id
_entity_poly.type
_entity_poly.pdbx_seq_one_letter_code
_entity_poly.pdbx_strand_id
1 'polypeptide(L)'
;MAAYNHQAGTNPDLVEGTTPSSATEGFSHIWPGTHLGLTASDIAEVRFYCHTSNHNRVMHFSVNNDWIKTAILTGSVSGNSVSYWTSGTTKLAGHTAKLPDSTTHVQSSSGFGLLDVPFYEWGAGHWRLRDNTGGQNWECDDYSAGTTSHQVWIKLAE
;
A
#
# COMPACT_ATOMS: atom_id res chain seq x y z
N MET A 1 -5.17 7.74 -2.76
CA MET A 1 -5.15 6.86 -3.96
C MET A 1 -3.73 6.84 -4.48
N ALA A 2 -3.21 5.69 -4.92
CA ALA A 2 -1.84 5.56 -5.39
C ALA A 2 -1.75 4.54 -6.52
N ALA A 3 -0.83 4.77 -7.46
CA ALA A 3 -0.37 3.77 -8.42
C ALA A 3 1.13 3.97 -8.68
N TYR A 4 1.91 2.91 -8.47
CA TYR A 4 3.34 2.89 -8.71
C TYR A 4 3.69 1.64 -9.52
N ASN A 5 3.99 1.84 -10.80
CA ASN A 5 4.52 0.80 -11.67
C ASN A 5 6.05 0.91 -11.76
N HIS A 6 6.74 0.16 -10.91
CA HIS A 6 8.20 0.07 -10.87
C HIS A 6 8.76 -0.73 -12.02
N GLN A 7 9.97 -0.37 -12.46
CA GLN A 7 10.83 -1.27 -13.24
C GLN A 7 12.06 -1.66 -12.43
N ALA A 8 12.37 -2.97 -12.37
CA ALA A 8 13.55 -3.47 -11.70
C ALA A 8 14.83 -2.73 -12.14
N GLY A 9 15.70 -2.41 -11.18
CA GLY A 9 16.93 -1.65 -11.43
C GLY A 9 16.74 -0.14 -11.61
N THR A 10 15.52 0.37 -11.49
CA THR A 10 15.24 1.83 -11.46
C THR A 10 14.91 2.29 -10.05
N ASN A 11 15.04 3.59 -9.78
CA ASN A 11 14.64 4.18 -8.50
C ASN A 11 14.01 5.58 -8.67
N PRO A 12 12.96 5.74 -9.50
CA PRO A 12 12.32 7.03 -9.73
C PRO A 12 11.67 7.59 -8.46
N ASP A 13 11.46 8.91 -8.46
CA ASP A 13 10.90 9.62 -7.31
C ASP A 13 9.40 9.40 -7.13
N LEU A 14 8.98 9.15 -5.89
CA LEU A 14 7.57 9.09 -5.54
C LEU A 14 6.93 10.46 -5.81
N VAL A 15 5.91 10.50 -6.67
CA VAL A 15 5.23 11.75 -7.02
C VAL A 15 3.97 11.90 -6.18
N GLU A 16 4.03 12.76 -5.16
CA GLU A 16 2.87 13.17 -4.36
C GLU A 16 2.05 14.27 -5.06
N GLY A 17 0.78 14.38 -4.70
CA GLY A 17 -0.11 15.47 -5.12
C GLY A 17 -0.64 15.34 -6.54
N THR A 18 -0.28 14.27 -7.25
CA THR A 18 -0.73 14.01 -8.61
C THR A 18 -1.62 12.77 -8.62
N THR A 19 -2.87 12.95 -9.04
CA THR A 19 -3.81 11.83 -9.19
C THR A 19 -3.27 10.86 -10.25
N PRO A 20 -3.15 9.55 -9.95
CA PRO A 20 -2.69 8.60 -10.94
C PRO A 20 -3.65 8.51 -12.12
N SER A 21 -3.13 8.69 -13.34
CA SER A 21 -3.91 8.61 -14.59
C SER A 21 -4.15 7.17 -15.06
N SER A 22 -3.36 6.21 -14.58
CA SER A 22 -3.43 4.80 -14.92
C SER A 22 -3.03 3.94 -13.73
N ALA A 23 -3.70 2.80 -13.57
CA ALA A 23 -3.36 1.81 -12.55
C ALA A 23 -2.07 1.04 -12.88
N THR A 24 -1.76 0.87 -14.18
CA THR A 24 -0.63 0.06 -14.68
C THR A 24 0.52 0.90 -15.22
N GLU A 25 0.32 2.19 -15.47
CA GLU A 25 1.36 3.10 -15.96
C GLU A 25 1.59 4.28 -15.01
N GLY A 26 0.79 4.38 -13.94
CA GLY A 26 0.90 5.44 -12.95
C GLY A 26 2.19 5.35 -12.15
N PHE A 27 2.69 6.53 -11.77
CA PHE A 27 3.82 6.69 -10.87
C PHE A 27 3.57 7.84 -9.90
N SER A 28 2.43 7.83 -9.22
CA SER A 28 2.04 8.93 -8.35
C SER A 28 1.03 8.52 -7.28
N HIS A 29 0.75 9.46 -6.39
CA HIS A 29 -0.31 9.31 -5.41
C HIS A 29 -0.89 10.66 -4.97
N ILE A 30 -2.05 10.58 -4.35
CA ILE A 30 -2.66 11.65 -3.56
C ILE A 30 -3.12 11.10 -2.22
N TRP A 31 -2.99 11.94 -1.19
CA TRP A 31 -3.67 11.77 0.10
C TRP A 31 -5.07 12.40 0.00
N PRO A 32 -6.18 11.63 0.02
CA PRO A 32 -7.51 12.18 -0.27
C PRO A 32 -7.99 13.24 0.72
N GLY A 33 -7.55 13.19 1.97
CA GLY A 33 -7.87 14.25 2.93
C GLY A 33 -7.18 15.57 2.57
N THR A 34 -5.88 15.51 2.30
CA THR A 34 -5.08 16.69 1.92
C THR A 34 -5.49 17.28 0.57
N HIS A 35 -5.73 16.43 -0.42
CA HIS A 35 -5.83 16.85 -1.83
C HIS A 35 -7.27 16.97 -2.33
N LEU A 36 -8.23 16.26 -1.72
CA LEU A 36 -9.64 16.24 -2.13
C LEU A 36 -10.60 16.69 -1.03
N GLY A 37 -10.11 16.96 0.18
CA GLY A 37 -10.94 17.36 1.32
C GLY A 37 -11.83 16.24 1.86
N LEU A 38 -11.52 14.97 1.55
CA LEU A 38 -12.27 13.84 2.06
C LEU A 38 -11.99 13.58 3.55
N THR A 39 -12.95 12.98 4.21
CA THR A 39 -12.89 12.52 5.59
C THR A 39 -13.03 11.00 5.65
N ALA A 40 -12.79 10.41 6.82
CA ALA A 40 -12.87 8.96 6.98
C ALA A 40 -14.30 8.43 6.76
N SER A 41 -15.33 9.23 7.05
CA SER A 41 -16.73 8.87 6.79
C SER A 41 -17.07 8.81 5.31
N ASP A 42 -16.31 9.48 4.44
CA ASP A 42 -16.50 9.40 3.00
C ASP A 42 -15.94 8.11 2.39
N ILE A 43 -15.27 7.27 3.19
CA ILE A 43 -14.57 6.06 2.73
C ILE A 43 -15.27 4.81 3.28
N ALA A 44 -15.80 3.98 2.38
CA ALA A 44 -16.34 2.67 2.71
C ALA A 44 -15.25 1.64 2.98
N GLU A 45 -14.23 1.59 2.12
CA GLU A 45 -13.11 0.65 2.22
C GLU A 45 -11.87 1.18 1.49
N VAL A 46 -10.70 0.72 1.91
CA VAL A 46 -9.42 0.94 1.21
C VAL A 46 -8.99 -0.37 0.58
N ARG A 47 -8.66 -0.34 -0.71
CA ARG A 47 -8.25 -1.52 -1.49
C ARG A 47 -6.77 -1.45 -1.78
N PHE A 48 -6.10 -2.59 -1.64
CA PHE A 48 -4.69 -2.76 -1.89
C PHE A 48 -4.52 -3.84 -2.97
N TYR A 49 -3.73 -3.51 -3.98
CA TYR A 49 -3.26 -4.46 -4.97
C TYR A 49 -1.75 -4.35 -5.10
N CYS A 50 -1.11 -5.51 -5.19
CA CYS A 50 0.31 -5.57 -5.43
C CYS A 50 0.73 -6.86 -6.17
N HIS A 51 1.68 -6.72 -7.09
CA HIS A 51 2.33 -7.85 -7.77
C HIS A 51 3.82 -7.54 -8.04
N THR A 52 4.67 -8.57 -8.04
CA THR A 52 6.09 -8.50 -8.41
C THR A 52 6.44 -9.51 -9.49
N SER A 53 7.43 -9.22 -10.33
CA SER A 53 7.96 -10.16 -11.33
C SER A 53 8.65 -11.39 -10.72
N ASN A 54 8.95 -11.38 -9.42
CA ASN A 54 9.74 -12.44 -8.78
C ASN A 54 8.92 -13.70 -8.47
N HIS A 55 7.59 -13.61 -8.49
CA HIS A 55 6.70 -14.74 -8.30
C HIS A 55 5.30 -14.45 -8.83
N ASN A 56 4.49 -15.50 -8.99
CA ASN A 56 3.13 -15.38 -9.54
C ASN A 56 2.06 -15.02 -8.48
N ARG A 57 2.43 -14.75 -7.22
CA ARG A 57 1.44 -14.38 -6.20
C ARG A 57 0.94 -12.95 -6.40
N VAL A 58 -0.37 -12.77 -6.26
CA VAL A 58 -1.03 -11.46 -6.35
C VAL A 58 -1.63 -11.11 -5.00
N MET A 59 -1.24 -9.94 -4.48
CA MET A 59 -1.90 -9.35 -3.34
C MET A 59 -3.07 -8.53 -3.85
N HIS A 60 -4.31 -8.89 -3.46
CA HIS A 60 -5.51 -8.13 -3.84
C HIS A 60 -6.57 -8.23 -2.75
N PHE A 61 -6.77 -7.18 -1.96
CA PHE A 61 -7.70 -7.22 -0.83
C PHE A 61 -8.26 -5.84 -0.51
N SER A 62 -9.34 -5.79 0.27
CA SER A 62 -9.86 -4.57 0.85
C SER A 62 -9.91 -4.61 2.37
N VAL A 63 -9.91 -3.43 2.98
CA VAL A 63 -10.06 -3.28 4.43
C VAL A 63 -11.10 -2.22 4.74
N ASN A 64 -12.03 -2.57 5.61
CA ASN A 64 -13.00 -1.67 6.22
C ASN A 64 -12.63 -1.50 7.71
N ASN A 65 -11.60 -0.69 7.96
CA ASN A 65 -11.07 -0.42 9.29
C ASN A 65 -10.89 1.09 9.46
N ASP A 66 -11.41 1.65 10.56
CA ASP A 66 -11.44 3.10 10.79
C ASP A 66 -10.05 3.73 10.85
N TRP A 67 -9.08 3.02 11.42
CA TRP A 67 -7.70 3.51 11.45
C TRP A 67 -7.11 3.58 10.04
N ILE A 68 -7.27 2.54 9.22
CA ILE A 68 -6.77 2.54 7.82
C ILE A 68 -7.46 3.64 6.99
N LYS A 69 -8.78 3.82 7.16
CA LYS A 69 -9.54 4.91 6.51
C LYS A 69 -9.04 6.28 6.92
N THR A 70 -8.60 6.46 8.16
CA THR A 70 -8.01 7.71 8.63
C THR A 70 -6.58 7.88 8.10
N ALA A 71 -5.77 6.82 8.16
CA ALA A 71 -4.38 6.82 7.74
C ALA A 71 -4.24 7.17 6.25
N ILE A 72 -5.13 6.65 5.38
CA ILE A 72 -5.05 6.92 3.94
C ILE A 72 -5.30 8.39 3.59
N LEU A 73 -5.93 9.18 4.47
CA LEU A 73 -6.24 10.59 4.23
C LEU A 73 -5.00 11.48 4.22
N THR A 74 -3.94 11.09 4.94
CA THR A 74 -2.73 11.90 5.16
C THR A 74 -1.43 11.11 4.98
N GLY A 75 -1.50 9.78 4.92
CA GLY A 75 -0.34 8.89 4.87
C GLY A 75 0.28 8.58 6.24
N SER A 76 -0.25 9.13 7.33
CA SER A 76 0.27 8.86 8.68
C SER A 76 0.06 7.41 9.10
N VAL A 77 1.11 6.78 9.60
CA VAL A 77 1.06 5.43 10.19
C VAL A 77 1.10 5.44 11.72
N SER A 78 0.94 6.60 12.36
CA SER A 78 0.90 6.67 13.82
C SER A 78 -0.26 5.82 14.38
N GLY A 79 0.05 4.95 15.34
CA GLY A 79 -0.93 4.05 15.95
C GLY A 79 -1.28 2.81 15.11
N ASN A 80 -0.53 2.51 14.04
CA ASN A 80 -0.70 1.28 13.27
C ASN A 80 -0.56 0.03 14.14
N SER A 81 -1.26 -1.04 13.79
CA SER A 81 -1.27 -2.31 14.52
C SER A 81 -1.39 -3.49 13.55
N VAL A 82 -0.73 -4.60 13.88
CA VAL A 82 -0.80 -5.85 13.11
C VAL A 82 -2.24 -6.33 12.93
N SER A 83 -3.08 -6.20 13.96
CA SER A 83 -4.48 -6.65 13.91
C SER A 83 -5.33 -5.93 12.88
N TYR A 84 -4.94 -4.72 12.44
CA TYR A 84 -5.64 -3.98 11.39
C TYR A 84 -5.47 -4.62 10.00
N TRP A 85 -4.45 -5.47 9.84
CA TRP A 85 -4.10 -6.12 8.58
C TRP A 85 -4.45 -7.61 8.58
N THR A 86 -4.38 -8.27 9.74
CA THR A 86 -4.65 -9.72 9.88
C THR A 86 -6.10 -10.04 10.21
N SER A 87 -6.95 -9.05 10.50
CA SER A 87 -8.36 -9.25 10.80
C SER A 87 -9.25 -8.23 10.07
N GLY A 88 -10.46 -8.63 9.70
CA GLY A 88 -11.42 -7.72 9.04
C GLY A 88 -11.04 -7.32 7.61
N THR A 89 -10.14 -8.08 6.96
CA THR A 89 -9.82 -7.89 5.54
C THR A 89 -10.68 -8.78 4.66
N THR A 90 -11.00 -8.31 3.45
CA THR A 90 -11.72 -9.09 2.44
C THR A 90 -10.78 -9.38 1.29
N LYS A 91 -10.46 -10.66 1.05
CA LYS A 91 -9.69 -11.07 -0.12
C LYS A 91 -10.55 -10.90 -1.37
N LEU A 92 -10.01 -10.21 -2.36
CA LEU A 92 -10.70 -10.00 -3.64
C LEU A 92 -10.30 -11.11 -4.62
N ALA A 93 -11.07 -11.25 -5.70
CA ALA A 93 -10.80 -12.25 -6.72
C ALA A 93 -9.34 -12.15 -7.22
N GLY A 94 -8.67 -13.30 -7.32
CA GLY A 94 -7.27 -13.40 -7.73
C GLY A 94 -6.24 -13.22 -6.61
N HIS A 95 -6.64 -13.00 -5.36
CA HIS A 95 -5.70 -12.94 -4.23
C HIS A 95 -5.03 -14.30 -3.99
N THR A 96 -3.69 -14.33 -4.01
CA THR A 96 -2.88 -15.52 -3.70
C THR A 96 -1.60 -15.20 -2.92
N ALA A 97 -1.41 -13.94 -2.50
CA ALA A 97 -0.31 -13.53 -1.63
C ALA A 97 -0.45 -14.11 -0.21
N LYS A 98 0.65 -14.14 0.54
CA LYS A 98 0.63 -14.46 1.97
C LYS A 98 0.10 -13.28 2.79
N LEU A 99 0.56 -12.09 2.44
CA LEU A 99 0.07 -10.85 3.02
C LEU A 99 -1.33 -10.50 2.47
N PRO A 100 -2.21 -9.89 3.29
CA PRO A 100 -1.90 -9.34 4.61
C PRO A 100 -2.04 -10.34 5.77
N ASP A 101 -2.46 -11.59 5.55
CA ASP A 101 -2.77 -12.52 6.65
C ASP A 101 -1.51 -12.96 7.42
N SER A 102 -0.38 -13.07 6.73
CA SER A 102 0.93 -13.36 7.35
C SER A 102 1.61 -12.14 7.97
N THR A 103 0.94 -11.00 8.11
CA THR A 103 1.53 -9.80 8.74
C THR A 103 1.96 -10.12 10.16
N THR A 104 3.24 -9.93 10.47
CA THR A 104 3.79 -10.05 11.82
C THR A 104 4.25 -8.71 12.39
N HIS A 105 4.48 -7.72 11.51
CA HIS A 105 5.00 -6.41 11.89
C HIS A 105 4.35 -5.29 11.08
N VAL A 106 4.39 -4.09 11.66
CA VAL A 106 3.91 -2.85 11.05
C VAL A 106 4.91 -1.73 11.32
N GLN A 107 4.96 -0.72 10.45
CA GLN A 107 5.59 0.56 10.80
C GLN A 107 4.56 1.48 11.44
N SER A 108 4.99 2.16 12.50
CA SER A 108 4.16 3.11 13.26
C SER A 108 4.88 4.42 13.59
N SER A 109 6.08 4.63 13.07
CA SER A 109 6.87 5.85 13.28
C SER A 109 6.65 6.87 12.17
N SER A 110 6.88 8.16 12.47
CA SER A 110 6.66 9.27 11.54
C SER A 110 7.61 9.32 10.34
N GLY A 111 8.63 8.45 10.29
CA GLY A 111 9.55 8.35 9.15
C GLY A 111 9.00 7.55 7.98
N PHE A 112 7.86 6.85 8.16
CA PHE A 112 7.24 6.00 7.15
C PHE A 112 5.84 6.49 6.81
N GLY A 113 5.45 6.28 5.54
CA GLY A 113 4.08 6.54 5.07
C GLY A 113 3.27 5.25 4.95
N LEU A 114 1.94 5.38 4.93
CA LEU A 114 1.02 4.25 4.73
C LEU A 114 1.29 3.52 3.40
N LEU A 115 1.81 4.22 2.39
CA LEU A 115 2.15 3.60 1.12
C LEU A 115 3.53 2.95 1.11
N ASP A 116 4.42 3.30 2.06
CA ASP A 116 5.79 2.80 2.12
C ASP A 116 5.81 1.36 2.62
N VAL A 117 5.76 1.12 3.94
CA VAL A 117 5.74 -0.25 4.50
C VAL A 117 4.72 -0.35 5.65
N PRO A 118 3.42 -0.30 5.33
CA PRO A 118 2.35 -0.28 6.33
C PRO A 118 2.27 -1.60 7.11
N PHE A 119 2.60 -2.72 6.48
CA PHE A 119 2.58 -4.05 7.06
C PHE A 119 3.59 -4.93 6.35
N TYR A 120 4.11 -5.93 7.07
CA TYR A 120 5.03 -6.92 6.52
C TYR A 120 5.15 -8.18 7.38
N GLU A 121 5.70 -9.22 6.77
CA GLU A 121 6.16 -10.44 7.43
C GLU A 121 7.69 -10.38 7.57
N TRP A 122 8.18 -10.34 8.82
CA TRP A 122 9.61 -10.22 9.09
C TRP A 122 10.42 -11.33 8.40
N GLY A 123 11.36 -10.93 7.54
CA GLY A 123 12.28 -11.83 6.84
C GLY A 123 11.65 -12.67 5.73
N ALA A 124 10.42 -12.37 5.29
CA ALA A 124 9.72 -13.17 4.27
C ALA A 124 9.06 -12.33 3.16
N GLY A 125 8.20 -11.37 3.50
CA GLY A 125 7.43 -10.63 2.51
C GLY A 125 7.04 -9.25 3.00
N HIS A 126 7.08 -8.25 2.12
CA HIS A 126 6.68 -6.88 2.47
C HIS A 126 5.60 -6.35 1.52
N TRP A 127 4.88 -5.28 1.90
CA TRP A 127 4.20 -4.44 0.91
C TRP A 127 5.20 -3.55 0.16
N ARG A 128 6.13 -2.95 0.93
CA ARG A 128 7.18 -1.98 0.59
C ARG A 128 7.14 -1.24 -0.77
N LEU A 129 7.12 0.09 -0.71
CA LEU A 129 7.65 1.01 -1.74
C LEU A 129 9.05 1.51 -1.32
N ARG A 130 9.77 2.27 -2.17
CA ARG A 130 11.02 2.90 -1.70
C ARG A 130 10.74 3.79 -0.49
N ASP A 131 11.68 3.75 0.46
CA ASP A 131 11.79 4.80 1.45
C ASP A 131 12.39 6.07 0.84
N ASN A 132 12.14 7.21 1.49
CA ASN A 132 12.64 8.50 1.06
C ASN A 132 14.16 8.69 1.31
N THR A 133 14.89 7.66 1.76
CA THR A 133 16.31 7.75 2.12
C THR A 133 17.27 7.17 1.07
N GLY A 134 16.74 6.78 -0.10
CA GLY A 134 17.55 6.38 -1.26
C GLY A 134 17.98 4.92 -1.27
N GLY A 135 17.39 4.07 -0.41
CA GLY A 135 17.50 2.62 -0.54
C GLY A 135 16.67 2.09 -1.71
N GLN A 136 17.12 0.99 -2.34
CA GLN A 136 16.25 0.20 -3.22
C GLN A 136 15.48 -0.79 -2.34
N ASN A 137 14.14 -0.78 -2.36
CA ASN A 137 13.29 -1.94 -2.05
C ASN A 137 11.83 -1.61 -2.35
N TRP A 138 11.22 -2.23 -3.34
CA TRP A 138 9.78 -2.09 -3.59
C TRP A 138 9.15 -3.49 -3.57
N GLU A 139 9.47 -4.29 -2.55
CA GLU A 139 9.18 -5.72 -2.55
C GLU A 139 7.80 -6.04 -2.01
N CYS A 140 7.05 -6.77 -2.83
CA CYS A 140 5.64 -7.01 -2.76
C CYS A 140 5.38 -8.50 -2.51
N ASP A 141 5.00 -8.86 -1.30
CA ASP A 141 4.95 -10.24 -0.81
C ASP A 141 6.26 -11.04 -1.01
N ASP A 142 7.39 -10.33 -1.06
CA ASP A 142 8.75 -10.86 -1.26
C ASP A 142 9.79 -10.06 -0.41
N TYR A 143 11.03 -10.53 -0.40
CA TYR A 143 12.22 -9.93 0.21
C TYR A 143 13.33 -9.62 -0.84
N SER A 144 13.07 -9.85 -2.13
CA SER A 144 14.03 -9.69 -3.22
C SER A 144 13.55 -8.71 -4.29
N ALA A 145 14.47 -7.92 -4.88
CA ALA A 145 14.19 -6.87 -5.87
C ALA A 145 13.60 -7.37 -7.19
N GLY A 146 12.45 -6.81 -7.60
CA GLY A 146 11.77 -7.10 -8.86
C GLY A 146 11.08 -5.89 -9.48
N THR A 147 10.40 -6.11 -10.61
CA THR A 147 9.46 -5.14 -11.20
C THR A 147 8.14 -5.29 -10.46
N THR A 148 7.66 -4.22 -9.84
CA THR A 148 6.46 -4.24 -9.00
C THR A 148 5.38 -3.28 -9.45
N SER A 149 4.13 -3.64 -9.17
CA SER A 149 2.97 -2.77 -9.38
C SER A 149 2.20 -2.67 -8.08
N HIS A 150 2.19 -1.49 -7.46
CA HIS A 150 1.46 -1.21 -6.23
C HIS A 150 0.31 -0.25 -6.53
N GLN A 151 -0.89 -0.59 -6.09
CA GLN A 151 -2.07 0.21 -6.33
C GLN A 151 -2.92 0.27 -5.06
N VAL A 152 -3.39 1.49 -4.73
CA VAL A 152 -4.27 1.73 -3.58
C VAL A 152 -5.45 2.58 -4.00
N TRP A 153 -6.66 2.07 -3.77
CA TRP A 153 -7.91 2.77 -4.07
C TRP A 153 -8.75 2.96 -2.83
N ILE A 154 -9.68 3.90 -2.92
CA ILE A 154 -10.76 4.06 -1.96
C ILE A 154 -12.07 3.74 -2.67
N LYS A 155 -12.97 3.03 -1.99
CA LYS A 155 -14.39 3.02 -2.34
C LYS A 155 -15.07 4.09 -1.48
N LEU A 156 -15.84 4.98 -2.10
CA LEU A 156 -16.59 5.99 -1.36
C LEU A 156 -17.77 5.35 -0.61
N ALA A 157 -18.12 5.92 0.54
CA ALA A 157 -19.36 5.62 1.23
C ALA A 157 -20.56 6.15 0.41
N GLU A 158 -21.68 5.44 0.49
CA GLU A 158 -22.96 5.85 -0.11
C GLU A 158 -23.74 6.79 0.83
#